data_AF-A0A2V8CII8-F1
#
_entry.id   AF-A0A2V8CII8-F1
#
_cell.length_a   1.000
_cell.length_b   1.000
_cell.length_c   1.000
_cell.angle_alpha   90.00
_cell.angle_beta   90.00
_cell.angle_gamma   90.00
#
_symmetry.space_group_name_H-M   'P 1'
#
loop_
_entity.id
_entity.type
_entity.pdbx_description
1 polymer ?
#
loop_
_entity_poly.entity_id
_entity_poly.type
_entity_poly.pdbx_seq_one_letter_code
_entity_poly.pdbx_strand_id
1 'polypeptide(L)'
;MEADRDAKIEQLLLIGLDHYFAAQYQQAINVWTRALFLDRSHARARAYIERARSAMAERQRESEELLQHGVDAFRRGEGDEARRLLNAAIDGGAPSDEALVVLERLNRLEAPASLAASVRDEHAREPHAVPAANQTPRSIRGTIAVALTVVAILAVGGYAAVATDQADWRALLMLQDPPAASSPTPVARETTLPLPRRAETALTKARGLAARGHLHEALTALDDVRSTDAEKADADSLRADIQRQLLAVTKLP
;
A
#
# COMPACT_ATOMS: atom_id res chain seq x y z
N MET A 1 29.41 -16.00 6.79
CA MET A 1 28.28 -16.57 7.56
C MET A 1 27.54 -15.49 8.35
N GLU A 2 28.15 -14.87 9.36
CA GLU A 2 27.49 -13.81 10.16
C GLU A 2 27.32 -12.50 9.35
N ALA A 3 28.37 -12.06 8.66
CA ALA A 3 28.28 -10.89 7.77
C ALA A 3 27.22 -11.03 6.65
N ASP A 4 27.04 -12.24 6.09
CA ASP A 4 26.03 -12.50 5.06
C ASP A 4 24.61 -12.43 5.64
N ARG A 5 24.45 -12.90 6.87
CA ARG A 5 23.19 -12.87 7.62
C ARG A 5 22.80 -11.44 7.99
N ASP A 6 23.74 -10.64 8.46
CA ASP A 6 23.52 -9.23 8.78
C ASP A 6 23.17 -8.44 7.51
N ALA A 7 23.90 -8.65 6.41
CA ALA A 7 23.58 -8.06 5.12
C ALA A 7 22.16 -8.43 4.64
N LYS A 8 21.71 -9.66 4.91
CA LYS A 8 20.35 -10.09 4.59
C LYS A 8 19.29 -9.44 5.47
N ILE A 9 19.57 -9.28 6.77
CA ILE A 9 18.69 -8.56 7.70
C ILE A 9 18.52 -7.11 7.24
N GLU A 10 19.62 -6.41 6.93
CA GLU A 10 19.57 -5.02 6.42
C GLU A 10 18.76 -4.92 5.13
N GLN A 11 18.92 -5.87 4.20
CA GLN A 11 18.12 -5.90 2.98
C GLN A 11 16.62 -6.02 3.29
N LEU A 12 16.22 -6.90 4.21
CA LEU A 12 14.83 -7.07 4.61
C LEU A 12 14.29 -5.81 5.31
N LEU A 13 15.11 -5.15 6.14
CA LEU A 13 14.72 -3.88 6.76
C LEU A 13 14.38 -2.82 5.71
N LEU A 14 15.23 -2.67 4.69
CA LEU A 14 15.02 -1.72 3.59
C LEU A 14 13.78 -2.04 2.77
N ILE A 15 13.57 -3.31 2.37
CA ILE A 15 12.38 -3.71 1.61
C ILE A 15 11.10 -3.47 2.42
N GLY A 16 11.11 -3.77 3.72
CA GLY A 16 9.94 -3.51 4.56
C GLY A 16 9.63 -2.02 4.74
N LEU A 17 10.65 -1.15 4.69
CA LEU A 17 10.46 0.30 4.71
C LEU A 17 9.76 0.80 3.46
N ASP A 18 10.07 0.26 2.27
CA ASP A 18 9.39 0.63 1.03
C ASP A 18 7.88 0.33 1.13
N HIS A 19 7.51 -0.86 1.66
CA HIS A 19 6.11 -1.20 1.91
C HIS A 19 5.46 -0.29 2.96
N TYR A 20 6.18 0.05 4.03
CA TYR A 20 5.66 0.95 5.08
C TYR A 20 5.31 2.33 4.51
N PHE A 21 6.20 2.91 3.70
CA PHE A 21 5.94 4.20 3.06
C PHE A 21 4.87 4.14 1.97
N ALA A 22 4.63 2.97 1.38
CA ALA A 22 3.50 2.71 0.48
C ALA A 22 2.17 2.46 1.24
N ALA A 23 2.11 2.67 2.55
CA ALA A 23 0.98 2.35 3.44
C ALA A 23 0.55 0.86 3.41
N GLN A 24 1.44 -0.01 2.94
CA GLN A 24 1.29 -1.47 2.90
C GLN A 24 1.81 -2.10 4.19
N TYR A 25 1.20 -1.72 5.31
CA TYR A 25 1.70 -2.03 6.65
C TYR A 25 1.78 -3.54 6.93
N GLN A 26 0.83 -4.33 6.42
CA GLN A 26 0.85 -5.79 6.57
C GLN A 26 2.05 -6.43 5.85
N GLN A 27 2.36 -5.96 4.63
CA GLN A 27 3.50 -6.42 3.86
C GLN A 27 4.82 -6.03 4.55
N ALA A 28 4.91 -4.80 5.06
CA ALA A 28 6.06 -4.35 5.85
C ALA A 28 6.31 -5.24 7.07
N ILE A 29 5.26 -5.53 7.85
CA ILE A 29 5.33 -6.44 9.00
C ILE A 29 5.79 -7.83 8.60
N ASN A 30 5.25 -8.39 7.50
CA ASN A 30 5.66 -9.71 7.02
C ASN A 30 7.15 -9.75 6.67
N VAL A 31 7.67 -8.73 5.98
CA VAL A 31 9.10 -8.64 5.63
C VAL A 31 9.99 -8.52 6.86
N TRP A 32 9.65 -7.65 7.82
CA TRP A 32 10.45 -7.52 9.05
C TRP A 32 10.34 -8.73 9.97
N THR A 33 9.23 -9.47 9.92
CA THR A 33 9.10 -10.75 10.64
C THR A 33 10.12 -11.77 10.09
N ARG A 34 10.40 -11.75 8.78
CA ARG A 34 11.49 -12.56 8.20
C ARG A 34 12.87 -12.16 8.73
N ALA A 35 13.09 -10.87 8.99
CA ALA A 35 14.33 -10.43 9.65
C ALA A 35 14.43 -10.97 11.08
N LEU A 36 13.31 -11.06 11.81
CA LEU A 36 13.27 -11.68 13.14
C LEU A 36 13.44 -13.20 13.14
N PHE A 37 13.09 -13.89 12.05
CA PHE A 37 13.43 -15.31 11.90
C PHE A 37 14.93 -15.53 11.75
N LEU A 38 15.64 -14.57 11.17
CA LEU A 38 17.10 -14.56 11.21
C LEU A 38 17.52 -14.24 12.64
N ASP A 39 17.38 -12.99 13.10
CA ASP A 39 17.73 -12.60 14.47
C ASP A 39 16.47 -12.26 15.29
N ARG A 40 16.08 -13.18 16.18
CA ARG A 40 14.88 -13.05 17.01
C ARG A 40 14.93 -11.82 17.92
N SER A 41 16.12 -11.37 18.30
CA SER A 41 16.35 -10.21 19.17
C SER A 41 16.60 -8.90 18.41
N HIS A 42 16.44 -8.88 17.08
CA HIS A 42 16.80 -7.71 16.29
C HIS A 42 15.95 -6.47 16.64
N ALA A 43 16.56 -5.48 17.29
CA ALA A 43 15.86 -4.35 17.89
C ALA A 43 15.13 -3.48 16.83
N ARG A 44 15.78 -3.19 15.69
CA ARG A 44 15.19 -2.36 14.62
C ARG A 44 13.95 -3.00 14.00
N ALA A 45 14.01 -4.28 13.66
CA ALA A 45 12.85 -4.99 13.10
C ALA A 45 11.65 -5.01 14.07
N ARG A 46 11.88 -5.23 15.37
CA ARG A 46 10.82 -5.18 16.39
C ARG A 46 10.17 -3.80 16.47
N ALA A 47 10.98 -2.74 16.55
CA ALA A 47 10.49 -1.36 16.62
C ALA A 47 9.68 -0.98 15.36
N TYR A 48 10.12 -1.43 14.18
CA TYR A 48 9.40 -1.17 12.94
C TYR A 48 8.07 -1.91 12.85
N ILE A 49 8.01 -3.18 13.27
CA ILE A 49 6.76 -3.95 13.34
C ILE A 49 5.77 -3.26 14.26
N GLU A 50 6.21 -2.84 15.45
CA GLU A 50 5.33 -2.18 16.41
C GLU A 50 4.76 -0.88 15.84
N ARG A 51 5.61 -0.07 15.21
CA ARG A 51 5.17 1.17 14.57
C ARG A 51 4.19 0.94 13.41
N ALA A 52 4.39 -0.09 12.61
CA ALA A 52 3.44 -0.47 11.56
C ALA A 52 2.09 -0.92 12.13
N ARG A 53 2.08 -1.62 13.26
CA ARG A 53 0.85 -1.96 13.97
C ARG A 53 0.14 -0.72 14.50
N SER A 54 0.86 0.22 15.11
CA SER A 54 0.27 1.49 15.54
C SER A 54 -0.34 2.28 14.38
N ALA A 55 0.36 2.34 13.24
CA ALA A 55 -0.14 3.02 12.04
C ALA A 55 -1.40 2.35 11.46
N MET A 56 -1.48 1.01 11.51
CA MET A 56 -2.72 0.28 11.15
C MET A 56 -3.86 0.59 12.10
N ALA A 57 -3.60 0.61 13.41
CA ALA A 57 -4.62 0.92 14.41
C ALA A 57 -5.16 2.34 14.26
N GLU A 58 -4.31 3.31 13.92
CA GLU A 58 -4.75 4.68 13.68
C GLU A 58 -5.59 4.81 12.41
N ARG A 59 -5.14 4.19 11.31
CA ARG A 59 -5.92 4.11 10.06
C ARG A 59 -7.29 3.45 10.30
N GLN A 60 -7.33 2.42 11.13
CA GLN A 60 -8.57 1.74 11.50
C GLN A 60 -9.52 2.70 12.23
N ARG A 61 -9.02 3.46 13.21
CA ARG A 61 -9.82 4.46 13.92
C ARG A 61 -10.37 5.53 12.99
N GLU A 62 -9.54 6.12 12.14
CA GLU A 62 -9.98 7.10 11.14
C GLU A 62 -11.07 6.53 10.23
N SER A 63 -10.93 5.26 9.83
CA SER A 63 -11.91 4.58 8.99
C SER A 63 -13.25 4.33 9.72
N GLU A 64 -13.21 4.05 11.02
CA GLU A 64 -14.40 3.89 11.86
C GLU A 64 -15.11 5.23 12.10
N GLU A 65 -14.36 6.33 12.24
CA GLU A 65 -14.93 7.68 12.29
C GLU A 65 -15.64 8.04 10.98
N LEU A 66 -15.02 7.72 9.83
CA LEU A 66 -15.65 7.88 8.52
C LEU A 66 -16.92 7.03 8.39
N LEU A 67 -16.92 5.79 8.89
CA LEU A 67 -18.09 4.93 8.93
C LEU A 67 -19.22 5.60 9.72
N GLN A 68 -18.92 6.07 10.93
CA GLN A 68 -19.90 6.73 11.79
C GLN A 68 -20.48 7.99 11.12
N HIS A 69 -19.63 8.84 10.53
CA HIS A 69 -20.07 10.03 9.80
C HIS A 69 -20.91 9.68 8.57
N GLY A 70 -20.56 8.61 7.85
CA GLY A 70 -21.32 8.11 6.71
C GLY A 70 -22.71 7.60 7.10
N VAL A 71 -22.82 6.90 8.22
CA VAL A 71 -24.10 6.46 8.81
C VAL A 71 -24.96 7.67 9.21
N ASP A 72 -24.35 8.69 9.81
CA ASP A 72 -25.09 9.88 10.21
C ASP A 72 -25.53 10.73 9.00
N ALA A 73 -24.71 10.82 7.94
CA ALA A 73 -25.10 11.42 6.67
C ALA A 73 -26.27 10.67 6.01
N PHE A 74 -26.24 9.33 6.05
CA PHE A 74 -27.34 8.50 5.57
C PHE A 74 -28.64 8.80 6.33
N ARG A 75 -28.59 8.92 7.66
CA ARG A 75 -29.75 9.27 8.50
C ARG A 75 -30.32 10.65 8.19
N ARG A 76 -29.48 11.60 7.77
CA ARG A 76 -29.90 12.94 7.31
C ARG A 76 -30.46 12.97 5.89
N GLY A 77 -30.36 11.87 5.13
CA GLY A 77 -30.78 11.79 3.74
C GLY A 77 -29.76 12.33 2.74
N GLU A 78 -28.52 12.59 3.18
CA GLU A 78 -27.41 13.08 2.35
C GLU A 78 -26.75 11.91 1.61
N GLY A 79 -27.44 11.33 0.63
CA GLY A 79 -27.05 10.08 -0.04
C GLY A 79 -25.65 10.09 -0.66
N ASP A 80 -25.32 11.12 -1.44
CA ASP A 80 -24.00 11.23 -2.08
C ASP A 80 -22.86 11.32 -1.07
N GLU A 81 -23.06 12.08 0.01
CA GLU A 81 -22.05 12.25 1.06
C GLU A 81 -21.90 10.97 1.88
N ALA A 82 -23.02 10.33 2.25
CA ALA A 82 -23.02 9.03 2.89
C ALA A 82 -22.24 8.00 2.07
N ARG A 83 -22.49 7.93 0.76
CA ARG A 83 -21.78 7.03 -0.15
C ARG A 83 -20.28 7.29 -0.19
N ARG A 84 -19.87 8.56 -0.27
CA ARG A 84 -18.45 8.93 -0.26
C ARG A 84 -17.76 8.50 1.03
N LEU A 85 -18.34 8.84 2.18
CA LEU A 85 -17.78 8.52 3.50
C LEU A 85 -17.73 7.01 3.75
N LEU A 86 -18.77 6.27 3.39
CA LEU A 86 -18.82 4.81 3.56
C LEU A 86 -17.81 4.09 2.67
N ASN A 87 -17.62 4.52 1.42
CA ASN A 87 -16.58 3.96 0.56
C ASN A 87 -15.18 4.26 1.11
N ALA A 88 -14.93 5.50 1.54
CA ALA A 88 -13.66 5.88 2.15
C ALA A 88 -13.37 5.09 3.45
N ALA A 89 -14.40 4.79 4.24
CA ALA A 89 -14.28 3.93 5.42
C ALA A 89 -13.86 2.50 5.04
N ILE A 90 -14.50 1.90 4.04
CA ILE A 90 -14.15 0.56 3.54
C ILE A 90 -12.70 0.52 3.02
N ASP A 91 -12.31 1.50 2.20
CA ASP A 91 -10.94 1.63 1.70
C ASP A 91 -9.93 1.83 2.84
N GLY A 92 -10.35 2.48 3.92
CA GLY A 92 -9.58 2.69 5.14
C GLY A 92 -9.38 1.44 5.99
N GLY A 93 -10.26 0.44 5.89
CA GLY A 93 -10.22 -0.78 6.70
C GLY A 93 -11.36 -0.91 7.72
N ALA A 94 -12.34 -0.01 7.69
CA ALA A 94 -13.50 -0.06 8.59
C ALA A 94 -14.23 -1.41 8.46
N PRO A 95 -14.94 -1.86 9.51
CA PRO A 95 -15.76 -3.07 9.43
C PRO A 95 -16.73 -3.00 8.24
N SER A 96 -16.45 -3.82 7.23
CA SER A 96 -17.10 -3.74 5.92
C SER A 96 -18.56 -4.14 5.95
N ASP A 97 -18.96 -5.04 6.85
CA ASP A 97 -20.31 -5.59 6.87
C ASP A 97 -21.37 -4.52 7.15
N GLU A 98 -21.13 -3.66 8.15
CA GLU A 98 -22.04 -2.56 8.47
C GLU A 98 -22.08 -1.52 7.33
N ALA A 99 -20.91 -1.12 6.83
CA ALA A 99 -20.81 -0.16 5.73
C ALA A 99 -21.55 -0.65 4.47
N LEU A 100 -21.39 -1.92 4.12
CA LEU A 100 -22.03 -2.54 2.96
C LEU A 100 -23.55 -2.62 3.10
N VAL A 101 -24.06 -2.95 4.29
CA VAL A 101 -25.50 -2.98 4.55
C VAL A 101 -26.12 -1.59 4.38
N VAL A 102 -25.45 -0.54 4.83
CA VAL A 102 -25.93 0.84 4.68
C VAL A 102 -25.87 1.28 3.21
N LEU A 103 -24.79 0.94 2.49
CA LEU A 103 -24.67 1.21 1.05
C LEU A 103 -25.73 0.46 0.22
N GLU A 104 -26.04 -0.79 0.54
CA GLU A 104 -27.11 -1.55 -0.11
C GLU A 104 -28.47 -0.87 0.10
N ARG A 105 -28.75 -0.45 1.34
CA ARG A 105 -29.98 0.28 1.65
C ARG A 105 -30.05 1.61 0.89
N LEU A 106 -28.96 2.36 0.83
CA LEU A 106 -28.87 3.61 0.08
C LEU A 106 -29.16 3.38 -1.41
N ASN A 107 -28.54 2.38 -2.03
CA ASN A 107 -28.79 2.01 -3.43
C ASN A 107 -30.27 1.66 -3.70
N ARG A 108 -30.93 0.96 -2.76
CA ARG A 108 -32.36 0.62 -2.88
C ARG A 108 -33.29 1.83 -2.80
N LEU A 109 -32.92 2.85 -2.03
CA LEU A 109 -33.70 4.09 -1.91
C LEU A 109 -33.55 4.99 -3.15
N GLU A 110 -32.36 4.98 -3.76
CA GLU A 110 -32.06 5.80 -4.94
C GLU A 110 -32.55 5.19 -6.26
N ALA A 111 -32.60 3.86 -6.38
CA ALA A 111 -33.07 3.17 -7.60
C ALA A 111 -34.46 3.62 -8.09
N PRO A 112 -35.53 3.67 -7.26
CA PRO A 112 -36.83 4.15 -7.71
C PRO A 112 -36.85 5.66 -8.00
N ALA A 113 -36.04 6.45 -7.28
CA ALA A 113 -35.94 7.89 -7.50
C ALA A 113 -35.24 8.22 -8.83
N SER A 114 -34.16 7.52 -9.17
CA SER A 114 -33.45 7.67 -10.45
C SER A 114 -34.28 7.22 -11.65
N LEU A 115 -35.05 6.12 -11.52
CA LEU A 115 -35.98 5.68 -12.57
C LEU A 115 -37.11 6.71 -12.79
N ALA A 116 -37.65 7.30 -11.72
CA ALA A 116 -38.68 8.33 -11.83
C ALA A 116 -38.14 9.66 -12.41
N ALA A 117 -36.90 10.03 -12.08
CA ALA A 117 -36.25 11.23 -12.62
C ALA A 117 -35.92 11.07 -14.12
N SER A 118 -35.37 9.92 -14.53
CA SER A 118 -35.04 9.64 -15.93
C SER A 118 -36.26 9.64 -16.85
N VAL A 119 -37.40 9.07 -16.42
CA VAL A 119 -38.66 9.13 -17.18
C VAL A 119 -39.18 10.57 -17.31
N ARG A 120 -38.98 11.41 -16.29
CA ARG A 120 -39.42 12.81 -16.28
C ARG A 120 -38.54 13.67 -17.19
N ASP A 121 -37.24 13.43 -17.24
CA ASP A 121 -36.30 14.08 -18.17
C ASP A 121 -36.49 13.61 -19.63
N GLU A 122 -36.99 12.40 -19.85
CA GLU A 122 -37.35 11.91 -21.18
C GLU A 122 -38.64 12.57 -21.69
N HIS A 123 -39.63 12.79 -20.82
CA HIS A 123 -40.87 13.52 -21.16
C HIS A 123 -40.68 15.04 -21.27
N ALA A 124 -39.73 15.62 -20.52
CA ALA A 124 -39.43 17.06 -20.58
C ALA A 124 -38.59 17.44 -21.81
N ARG A 125 -37.97 16.47 -22.49
CA ARG A 125 -37.46 16.66 -23.84
C ARG A 125 -38.62 16.59 -24.83
N GLU A 126 -39.29 17.73 -25.05
CA GLU A 126 -40.16 17.86 -26.20
C GLU A 126 -39.40 17.47 -27.48
N PRO A 127 -40.02 16.72 -28.41
CA PRO A 127 -39.46 16.49 -29.72
C PRO A 127 -39.49 17.81 -30.50
N HIS A 128 -38.42 18.59 -30.43
CA HIS A 128 -38.12 19.49 -31.53
C HIS A 128 -37.89 18.60 -32.76
N ALA A 129 -38.91 18.57 -33.61
CA ALA A 129 -38.90 17.92 -34.91
C ALA A 129 -37.73 18.47 -35.72
N VAL A 130 -36.61 17.76 -35.68
CA VAL A 130 -35.51 17.93 -36.64
C VAL A 130 -36.06 17.39 -37.96
N PRO A 131 -36.11 18.19 -39.05
CA PRO A 131 -36.54 17.66 -40.32
C PRO A 131 -35.56 16.56 -40.74
N ALA A 132 -36.14 15.44 -41.16
CA ALA A 132 -35.46 14.24 -41.60
C ALA A 132 -34.39 14.55 -42.64
N ALA A 133 -33.12 14.39 -42.26
CA ALA A 133 -32.01 14.24 -43.20
C ALA A 133 -31.56 12.77 -43.13
N ASN A 134 -31.92 12.06 -44.20
CA ASN A 134 -31.49 10.72 -44.63
C ASN A 134 -30.36 10.08 -43.80
N GLN A 135 -30.73 9.13 -42.96
CA GLN A 135 -29.81 8.08 -42.52
C GLN A 135 -30.18 6.78 -43.23
N THR A 136 -29.28 6.38 -44.13
CA THR A 136 -29.30 5.14 -44.89
C THR A 136 -29.48 3.90 -43.97
N PRO A 137 -30.21 2.86 -44.40
CA PRO A 137 -30.38 1.66 -43.61
C PRO A 137 -29.10 0.83 -43.68
N ARG A 138 -28.32 0.78 -42.59
CA ARG A 138 -27.24 -0.21 -42.47
C ARG A 138 -27.76 -1.43 -41.73
N SER A 139 -27.81 -2.53 -42.46
CA SER A 139 -28.42 -3.80 -42.10
C SER A 139 -27.95 -4.37 -40.75
N ILE A 140 -28.90 -4.81 -39.95
CA ILE A 140 -28.72 -5.73 -38.82
C ILE A 140 -28.53 -7.13 -39.42
N ARG A 141 -27.30 -7.44 -39.81
CA ARG A 141 -26.82 -8.82 -40.02
C ARG A 141 -25.39 -8.88 -39.50
N GLY A 142 -25.21 -9.42 -38.31
CA GLY A 142 -23.88 -9.66 -37.75
C GLY A 142 -23.74 -9.48 -36.24
N THR A 143 -24.72 -9.86 -35.44
CA THR A 143 -24.37 -10.39 -34.11
C THR A 143 -23.83 -11.81 -34.30
N ILE A 144 -22.84 -12.18 -33.48
CA ILE A 144 -22.25 -13.52 -33.34
C ILE A 144 -21.10 -13.83 -34.31
N ALA A 145 -19.91 -13.23 -34.09
CA ALA A 145 -18.63 -13.87 -34.49
C ALA A 145 -17.32 -13.20 -33.99
N VAL A 146 -17.33 -12.07 -33.27
CA VAL A 146 -16.05 -11.40 -32.88
C VAL A 146 -15.86 -11.21 -31.36
N ALA A 147 -16.87 -11.51 -30.54
CA ALA A 147 -16.78 -11.34 -29.08
C ALA A 147 -16.07 -12.48 -28.32
N LEU A 148 -15.51 -13.49 -29.01
CA LEU A 148 -14.86 -14.65 -28.36
C LEU A 148 -13.33 -14.68 -28.44
N THR A 149 -12.67 -13.67 -29.02
CA THR A 149 -11.20 -13.65 -29.11
C THR A 149 -10.50 -12.65 -28.17
N VAL A 150 -11.22 -11.69 -27.58
CA VAL A 150 -10.61 -10.73 -26.62
C VAL A 150 -10.60 -11.26 -25.18
N VAL A 151 -11.55 -12.12 -24.80
CA VAL A 151 -11.57 -12.76 -23.48
C VAL A 151 -10.45 -13.80 -23.32
N ALA A 152 -9.99 -14.41 -24.42
CA ALA A 152 -8.94 -15.43 -24.38
C ALA A 152 -7.52 -14.85 -24.22
N ILE A 153 -7.28 -13.57 -24.57
CA ILE A 153 -5.95 -12.95 -24.43
C ILE A 153 -5.77 -12.28 -23.06
N LEU A 154 -6.86 -11.82 -22.41
CA LEU A 154 -6.80 -11.30 -21.04
C LEU A 154 -6.81 -12.41 -19.96
N ALA A 155 -7.27 -13.62 -20.30
CA ALA A 155 -7.18 -14.77 -19.40
C ALA A 155 -5.79 -15.45 -19.39
N VAL A 156 -4.89 -15.13 -20.32
CA VAL A 156 -3.52 -15.67 -20.37
C VAL A 156 -2.46 -14.63 -19.91
N GLY A 157 -2.76 -13.33 -19.96
CA GLY A 157 -1.84 -12.28 -19.50
C GLY A 157 -1.89 -11.97 -17.99
N GLY A 158 -2.95 -12.38 -17.28
CA GLY A 158 -3.15 -12.08 -15.85
C GLY A 158 -2.71 -13.16 -14.87
N TYR A 159 -2.32 -14.36 -15.34
CA TYR A 159 -2.13 -15.52 -14.47
C TYR A 159 -0.68 -15.83 -14.07
N ALA A 160 0.30 -15.02 -14.49
CA ALA A 160 1.72 -15.31 -14.25
C ALA A 160 2.38 -14.49 -13.13
N ALA A 161 1.64 -13.70 -12.33
CA ALA A 161 2.25 -12.85 -11.29
C ALA A 161 1.65 -12.99 -9.87
N VAL A 162 0.75 -13.94 -9.63
CA VAL A 162 0.16 -14.19 -8.28
C VAL A 162 0.31 -15.66 -7.83
N ALA A 163 1.02 -16.49 -8.58
CA ALA A 163 1.13 -17.92 -8.29
C ALA A 163 2.58 -18.38 -8.16
N THR A 164 3.34 -17.81 -7.21
CA THR A 164 4.33 -18.60 -6.47
C THR A 164 4.41 -18.08 -5.04
N ASP A 165 3.92 -18.92 -4.12
CA ASP A 165 4.33 -19.03 -2.72
C ASP A 165 3.61 -18.20 -1.63
N GLN A 166 2.26 -18.13 -1.69
CA GLN A 166 1.44 -17.66 -0.55
C GLN A 166 0.82 -18.79 0.30
N ALA A 167 0.99 -20.06 -0.07
CA ALA A 167 0.17 -21.15 0.49
C ALA A 167 0.74 -21.85 1.74
N ASP A 168 2.05 -21.79 2.04
CA ASP A 168 2.64 -22.66 3.06
C ASP A 168 2.82 -22.05 4.47
N TRP A 169 2.60 -20.75 4.65
CA TRP A 169 2.91 -20.07 5.93
C TRP A 169 1.71 -19.84 6.85
N ARG A 170 0.46 -19.97 6.36
CA ARG A 170 -0.76 -19.93 7.20
C ARG A 170 -0.83 -21.11 8.16
N ALA A 171 -0.19 -22.23 7.82
CA ALA A 171 -0.08 -23.40 8.69
C ALA A 171 0.82 -23.14 9.93
N LEU A 172 1.76 -22.20 9.85
CA LEU A 172 2.67 -21.87 10.97
C LEU A 172 2.07 -20.87 11.97
N LEU A 173 1.03 -20.11 11.57
CA LEU A 173 0.35 -19.15 12.46
C LEU A 173 -0.81 -19.76 13.26
N MET A 174 -1.24 -20.98 12.92
CA MET A 174 -2.35 -21.69 13.60
C MET A 174 -1.88 -22.58 14.76
N LEU A 175 -0.58 -22.61 15.09
CA LEU A 175 -0.04 -23.40 16.22
C LEU A 175 0.31 -22.54 17.44
N GLN A 176 -0.33 -21.38 17.60
CA GLN A 176 -0.14 -20.54 18.79
C GLN A 176 -1.46 -20.40 19.55
N ASP A 177 -1.88 -21.48 20.22
CA ASP A 177 -2.87 -21.41 21.30
C ASP A 177 -2.27 -20.70 22.54
N PRO A 178 -3.09 -19.98 23.33
CA PRO A 178 -2.62 -19.13 24.42
C PRO A 178 -2.42 -19.91 25.72
N PRO A 179 -1.60 -19.39 26.64
CA PRO A 179 -2.02 -19.41 28.03
C PRO A 179 -2.06 -17.99 28.64
N ALA A 180 -3.15 -17.75 29.36
CA ALA A 180 -3.31 -16.65 30.29
C ALA A 180 -2.28 -16.75 31.44
N ALA A 181 -1.63 -15.64 31.74
CA ALA A 181 -1.29 -15.20 33.10
C ALA A 181 -0.70 -13.78 33.05
N SER A 182 -1.43 -12.83 33.60
CA SER A 182 -0.97 -11.46 33.83
C SER A 182 0.12 -11.44 34.90
N SER A 183 1.16 -10.61 34.71
CA SER A 183 2.03 -10.12 35.77
C SER A 183 2.49 -8.71 35.39
N PRO A 184 2.29 -7.67 36.23
CA PRO A 184 2.74 -6.33 35.91
C PRO A 184 4.24 -6.22 36.20
N THR A 185 5.02 -5.81 35.20
CA THR A 185 6.43 -5.44 35.35
C THR A 185 6.71 -4.09 34.67
N PRO A 186 7.69 -3.34 35.17
CA PRO A 186 7.62 -1.89 35.31
C PRO A 186 7.98 -1.15 34.02
N VAL A 187 7.48 0.09 33.93
CA VAL A 187 7.70 1.07 32.85
C VAL A 187 9.21 1.25 32.60
N ALA A 188 9.74 0.51 31.61
CA ALA A 188 11.05 0.74 31.05
C ALA A 188 10.93 1.91 30.06
N ARG A 189 11.64 2.99 30.39
CA ARG A 189 11.72 4.25 29.63
C ARG A 189 11.73 4.00 28.12
N GLU A 190 10.68 4.47 27.45
CA GLU A 190 10.60 4.60 26.00
C GLU A 190 11.78 5.43 25.51
N THR A 191 12.84 4.73 25.12
CA THR A 191 13.82 5.29 24.21
C THR A 191 13.14 5.22 22.85
N THR A 192 12.36 6.25 22.54
CA THR A 192 11.78 6.43 21.21
C THR A 192 12.93 6.52 20.23
N LEU A 193 13.34 5.38 19.66
CA LEU A 193 14.22 5.35 18.51
C LEU A 193 13.51 6.21 17.45
N PRO A 194 14.04 7.39 17.09
CA PRO A 194 13.43 8.20 16.05
C PRO A 194 13.32 7.35 14.80
N LEU A 195 12.21 7.55 14.07
CA LEU A 195 12.03 6.96 12.75
C LEU A 195 13.31 7.10 11.93
N PRO A 196 13.71 6.08 11.15
CA PRO A 196 14.76 6.29 10.18
C PRO A 196 14.26 7.39 9.24
N ARG A 197 14.86 8.56 9.35
CA ARG A 197 14.57 9.66 8.43
C ARG A 197 14.89 9.16 7.03
N ARG A 198 14.23 9.72 6.02
CA ARG A 198 14.48 9.36 4.61
C ARG A 198 15.98 9.43 4.25
N ALA A 199 16.72 10.29 4.95
CA ALA A 199 18.18 10.37 4.89
C ALA A 199 18.93 9.20 5.53
N GLU A 200 18.51 8.71 6.70
CA GLU A 200 19.12 7.54 7.36
C GLU A 200 19.01 6.29 6.48
N THR A 201 17.87 6.12 5.80
CA THR A 201 17.65 4.99 4.90
C THR A 201 18.49 5.11 3.64
N ALA A 202 18.54 6.30 3.03
CA ALA A 202 19.40 6.61 1.90
C ALA A 202 20.87 6.34 2.21
N LEU A 203 21.34 6.78 3.39
CA LEU A 203 22.71 6.56 3.86
C LEU A 203 23.01 5.07 4.11
N THR A 204 22.08 4.34 4.73
CA THR A 204 22.25 2.90 4.99
C THR A 204 22.26 2.10 3.68
N LYS A 205 21.37 2.43 2.73
CA LYS A 205 21.33 1.85 1.39
C LYS A 205 22.62 2.11 0.64
N ALA A 206 23.13 3.36 0.67
CA ALA A 206 24.39 3.72 0.05
C ALA A 206 25.58 2.92 0.61
N ARG A 207 25.66 2.76 1.95
CA ARG A 207 26.67 1.91 2.60
C ARG A 207 26.59 0.45 2.13
N GLY A 208 25.39 -0.10 2.05
CA GLY A 208 25.16 -1.47 1.57
C GLY A 208 25.55 -1.66 0.11
N LEU A 209 25.28 -0.67 -0.76
CA LEU A 209 25.67 -0.70 -2.18
C LEU A 209 27.19 -0.58 -2.34
N ALA A 210 27.82 0.32 -1.59
CA ALA A 210 29.27 0.49 -1.60
C ALA A 210 30.00 -0.78 -1.13
N ALA A 211 29.51 -1.43 -0.07
CA ALA A 211 30.05 -2.71 0.42
C ALA A 211 29.98 -3.84 -0.62
N ARG A 212 29.02 -3.78 -1.55
CA ARG A 212 28.86 -4.74 -2.66
C ARG A 212 29.62 -4.32 -3.93
N GLY A 213 30.34 -3.20 -3.91
CA GLY A 213 31.09 -2.67 -5.06
C GLY A 213 30.25 -1.84 -6.05
N HIS A 214 28.96 -1.62 -5.78
CA HIS A 214 28.08 -0.80 -6.63
C HIS A 214 28.26 0.69 -6.30
N LEU A 215 29.46 1.22 -6.59
CA LEU A 215 29.87 2.57 -6.19
C LEU A 215 29.02 3.68 -6.84
N HIS A 216 28.61 3.52 -8.10
CA HIS A 216 27.77 4.51 -8.78
C HIS A 216 26.35 4.55 -8.21
N GLU A 217 25.74 3.39 -7.98
CA GLU A 217 24.41 3.31 -7.37
C GLU A 217 24.41 3.83 -5.92
N ALA A 218 25.52 3.62 -5.19
CA ALA A 218 25.71 4.18 -3.86
C ALA A 218 25.71 5.72 -3.90
N LEU A 219 26.35 6.35 -4.89
CA LEU A 219 26.31 7.80 -5.07
C LEU A 219 24.90 8.30 -5.41
N THR A 220 24.18 7.61 -6.29
CA THR A 220 22.78 7.95 -6.61
C THR A 220 21.90 7.88 -5.36
N ALA A 221 22.08 6.85 -4.51
CA ALA A 221 21.35 6.74 -3.26
C ALA A 221 21.65 7.88 -2.27
N LEU A 222 22.85 8.47 -2.31
CA LEU A 222 23.21 9.62 -1.48
C LEU A 222 22.64 10.95 -1.97
N ASP A 223 22.08 11.02 -3.18
CA ASP A 223 21.41 12.25 -3.66
C ASP A 223 20.04 12.46 -2.98
N ASP A 224 19.46 11.42 -2.40
CA ASP A 224 18.21 11.49 -1.64
C ASP A 224 18.38 12.12 -0.23
N VAL A 225 19.63 12.32 0.23
CA VAL A 225 19.94 12.97 1.52
C VAL A 225 19.94 14.48 1.36
N ARG A 226 18.99 15.18 1.99
CA ARG A 226 18.87 16.64 1.90
C ARG A 226 19.90 17.33 2.79
N SER A 227 20.20 18.59 2.47
CA SER A 227 21.11 19.42 3.27
C SER A 227 20.61 19.73 4.68
N THR A 228 19.31 19.58 4.92
CA THR A 228 18.65 19.82 6.21
C THR A 228 18.64 18.59 7.12
N ASP A 229 19.05 17.43 6.60
CA ASP A 229 18.99 16.17 7.33
C ASP A 229 20.21 16.04 8.25
N ALA A 230 20.03 15.43 9.42
CA ALA A 230 21.11 15.31 10.42
C ALA A 230 22.26 14.41 9.94
N GLU A 231 21.95 13.52 9.00
CA GLU A 231 22.82 12.50 8.42
C GLU A 231 23.67 13.05 7.26
N LYS A 232 23.54 14.34 6.94
CA LYS A 232 24.22 14.97 5.81
C LYS A 232 25.75 14.90 5.92
N ALA A 233 26.31 15.13 7.10
CA ALA A 233 27.75 15.08 7.33
C ALA A 233 28.33 13.68 7.03
N ASP A 234 27.65 12.64 7.50
CA ASP A 234 28.01 11.24 7.23
C ASP A 234 27.89 10.90 5.73
N ALA A 235 26.83 11.38 5.09
CA ALA A 235 26.60 11.19 3.66
C ALA A 235 27.71 11.83 2.80
N ASP A 236 28.17 13.02 3.17
CA ASP A 236 29.24 13.72 2.46
C ASP A 236 30.60 13.03 2.65
N SER A 237 30.88 12.52 3.86
CA SER A 237 32.08 11.71 4.11
C SER A 237 32.10 10.44 3.26
N LEU A 238 30.97 9.71 3.22
CA LEU A 238 30.86 8.49 2.42
C LEU A 238 30.98 8.79 0.92
N ARG A 239 30.40 9.90 0.45
CA ARG A 239 30.53 10.36 -0.94
C ARG A 239 32.00 10.60 -1.32
N ALA A 240 32.76 11.27 -0.46
CA ALA A 240 34.19 11.52 -0.69
C ALA A 240 35.01 10.22 -0.74
N ASP A 241 34.70 9.25 0.11
CA ASP A 241 35.36 7.93 0.11
C ASP A 241 35.10 7.16 -1.19
N ILE A 242 33.84 7.10 -1.62
CA ILE A 242 33.44 6.43 -2.87
C ILE A 242 34.11 7.10 -4.08
N GLN A 243 34.14 8.43 -4.13
CA GLN A 243 34.80 9.16 -5.21
C GLN A 243 36.31 8.89 -5.26
N ARG A 244 36.99 8.81 -4.11
CA ARG A 244 38.41 8.40 -4.04
C ARG A 244 38.63 7.00 -4.59
N GLN A 245 37.75 6.05 -4.25
CA GLN A 245 37.84 4.68 -4.78
C GLN A 245 37.65 4.63 -6.29
N LEU A 246 36.66 5.34 -6.84
CA LEU A 246 36.44 5.42 -8.29
C LEU A 246 37.65 6.03 -9.03
N LEU A 247 38.24 7.08 -8.48
CA LEU A 247 39.46 7.69 -9.03
C LEU A 247 40.67 6.77 -8.96
N ALA A 248 40.78 5.94 -7.91
CA ALA A 248 41.84 4.95 -7.81
C ALA A 248 41.70 3.86 -8.88
N VAL A 249 40.50 3.32 -9.08
CA VAL A 249 40.20 2.32 -10.12
C VAL A 249 40.51 2.85 -11.52
N THR A 250 40.22 4.13 -11.79
CA THR A 250 40.50 4.77 -13.08
C THR A 250 42.00 4.98 -13.35
N LYS A 251 42.83 5.01 -12.30
CA LYS A 251 44.28 5.24 -12.38
C LYS A 251 45.12 3.96 -12.49
N LEU A 252 44.49 2.78 -12.42
CA LEU A 252 45.18 1.52 -12.69
C LEU A 252 45.30 1.32 -14.22
N PRO A 253 46.53 1.22 -14.78
CA PRO A 253 46.77 1.02 -16.21
C PRO A 253 46.41 -0.38 -16.71
#